data_AF-A0A6J4VFM3-F1
#
_entry.id   AF-A0A6J4VFM3-F1
#
_cell.length_a   1.000
_cell.length_b   1.000
_cell.length_c   1.000
_cell.angle_alpha   90.00
_cell.angle_beta   90.00
_cell.angle_gamma   90.00
#
_symmetry.space_group_name_H-M   'P 1'
#
loop_
_entity.id
_entity.type
_entity.pdbx_description
1 polymer ?
#
loop_
_entity_poly.entity_id
_entity_poly.type
_entity_poly.pdbx_seq_one_letter_code
_entity_poly.pdbx_strand_id
1 'polypeptide(L)'
;MAVNYLLAQTWRGLVLGNFRLLGAAMASRENGTPAAQFVWRHGKDIVTVSRTGSSWQVAFLTQGRLLGPRTVVYQGVHRQAKFAAWDVMARVINASHDEDEGISAAMNAAQWMRRQETSGRPPSDA
;
A
#
# COMPACT_ATOMS: atom_id res chain seq x y z
N MET A 1 -44.25 8.67 3.55
CA MET A 1 -42.84 8.96 3.23
C MET A 1 -42.01 7.76 3.64
N ALA A 2 -41.70 6.86 2.71
CA ALA A 2 -40.91 5.66 2.97
C ALA A 2 -39.45 5.95 2.62
N VAL A 3 -38.57 5.92 3.62
CA VAL A 3 -37.12 6.07 3.41
C VAL A 3 -36.54 4.68 3.21
N ASN A 4 -36.17 4.38 1.97
CA ASN A 4 -35.42 3.20 1.58
C ASN A 4 -33.97 3.32 2.08
N TYR A 5 -33.62 2.60 3.14
CA TYR A 5 -32.23 2.28 3.46
C TYR A 5 -31.97 0.82 3.11
N LEU A 6 -31.53 0.58 1.88
CA LEU A 6 -31.12 -0.73 1.39
C LEU A 6 -29.72 -0.59 0.80
N LEU A 7 -28.73 -1.05 1.57
CA LEU A 7 -27.51 -1.78 1.16
C LEU A 7 -26.43 -1.65 2.25
N ALA A 8 -26.69 -2.31 3.38
CA ALA A 8 -25.59 -2.83 4.19
C ALA A 8 -24.93 -3.95 3.38
N GLN A 9 -23.88 -3.62 2.63
CA GLN A 9 -23.06 -4.63 1.99
C GLN A 9 -22.19 -5.31 3.05
N THR A 10 -22.62 -6.51 3.38
CA THR A 10 -21.97 -7.51 4.21
C THR A 10 -20.68 -7.99 3.54
N TRP A 11 -19.53 -7.54 4.03
CA TRP A 11 -18.24 -8.17 3.72
C TRP A 11 -17.92 -9.23 4.77
N ARG A 12 -18.67 -10.34 4.74
CA ARG A 12 -18.29 -11.61 5.37
C ARG A 12 -18.06 -12.61 4.23
N GLY A 13 -16.81 -12.71 3.77
CA GLY A 13 -16.44 -13.72 2.78
C GLY A 13 -15.20 -13.38 1.99
N LEU A 14 -14.02 -13.45 2.64
CA LEU A 14 -12.70 -13.84 2.09
C LEU A 14 -11.60 -13.40 3.07
N VAL A 15 -11.50 -14.11 4.20
CA VAL A 15 -10.41 -13.99 5.19
C VAL A 15 -9.31 -15.04 4.94
N LEU A 16 -9.24 -15.65 3.75
CA LEU A 16 -8.24 -16.66 3.44
C LEU A 16 -7.62 -16.38 2.06
N GLY A 17 -6.50 -15.66 2.06
CA GLY A 17 -5.66 -15.50 0.88
C GLY A 17 -4.92 -14.18 0.81
N ASN A 18 -3.90 -13.99 1.67
CA ASN A 18 -2.66 -13.22 1.40
C ASN A 18 -1.83 -12.88 2.66
N PHE A 19 -1.99 -13.62 3.76
CA PHE A 19 -0.99 -13.61 4.85
C PHE A 19 0.39 -14.17 4.44
N ARG A 20 0.56 -14.67 3.20
CA ARG A 20 1.81 -15.25 2.71
C ARG A 20 2.81 -14.28 2.07
N LEU A 21 2.46 -13.01 1.86
CA LEU A 21 3.42 -12.03 1.28
C LEU A 21 4.07 -11.10 2.30
N LEU A 22 3.69 -11.16 3.58
CA LEU A 22 4.35 -10.37 4.62
C LEU A 22 5.66 -10.98 5.14
N GLY A 23 5.89 -12.28 4.87
CA GLY A 23 7.15 -12.96 5.20
C GLY A 23 8.24 -12.83 4.12
N ALA A 24 7.88 -12.55 2.87
CA ALA A 24 8.83 -12.53 1.75
C ALA A 24 9.57 -11.18 1.59
N ALA A 25 8.99 -10.06 2.05
CA ALA A 25 9.63 -8.74 1.97
C ALA A 25 10.73 -8.52 3.05
N MET A 26 10.94 -9.47 3.96
CA MET A 26 12.02 -9.44 4.95
C MET A 26 13.32 -10.10 4.45
N ALA A 27 13.33 -10.73 3.27
CA ALA A 27 14.45 -11.51 2.75
C ALA A 27 14.88 -11.13 1.33
N SER A 28 14.98 -9.83 1.02
CA SER A 28 15.60 -9.41 -0.24
C SER A 28 16.48 -8.17 -0.02
N ARG A 29 17.61 -8.42 0.64
CA ARG A 29 18.86 -7.76 0.28
C ARG A 29 19.48 -8.67 -0.80
N GLU A 30 19.93 -8.08 -1.90
CA GLU A 30 20.66 -8.70 -3.03
C GLU A 30 19.82 -9.40 -4.12
N ASN A 31 19.29 -8.62 -5.06
CA ASN A 31 19.50 -8.80 -6.51
C ASN A 31 18.74 -7.71 -7.29
N GLY A 32 19.28 -7.24 -8.41
CA GLY A 32 18.82 -6.10 -9.21
C GLY A 32 17.48 -6.29 -9.95
N THR A 33 16.46 -6.81 -9.26
CA THR A 33 15.07 -6.87 -9.74
C THR A 33 14.33 -5.66 -9.16
N PRO A 34 13.55 -4.88 -9.95
CA PRO A 34 12.77 -3.78 -9.41
C PRO A 34 11.86 -4.30 -8.30
N ALA A 35 11.99 -3.74 -7.09
CA ALA A 35 11.25 -4.20 -5.92
C ALA A 35 9.75 -4.30 -6.22
N ALA A 36 9.18 -5.50 -6.01
CA ALA A 36 7.77 -5.80 -6.27
C ALA A 36 6.79 -4.98 -5.41
N GLN A 37 7.30 -4.34 -4.36
CA GLN A 37 6.55 -3.55 -3.41
C GLN A 37 7.36 -2.30 -3.03
N PHE A 38 6.69 -1.15 -2.98
CA PHE A 38 7.24 0.04 -2.35
C PHE A 38 7.08 -0.08 -0.84
N VAL A 39 8.12 0.28 -0.09
CA VAL A 39 8.12 0.21 1.38
C VAL A 39 8.75 1.47 1.93
N TRP A 40 8.00 2.21 2.74
CA TRP A 40 8.49 3.29 3.59
C TRP A 40 8.48 2.81 5.04
N ARG A 41 9.51 3.18 5.82
CA ARG A 41 9.70 2.75 7.21
C ARG A 41 10.11 3.93 8.06
N HIS A 42 9.48 4.07 9.22
CA HIS A 42 9.84 5.06 10.22
C HIS A 42 9.62 4.48 11.61
N GLY A 43 10.71 4.21 12.34
CA GLY A 43 10.65 3.53 13.63
C GLY A 43 9.88 2.20 13.57
N LYS A 44 8.72 2.16 14.23
CA LYS A 44 7.84 0.97 14.31
C LYS A 44 6.85 0.87 13.14
N ASP A 45 6.68 1.96 12.41
CA ASP A 45 5.66 2.19 11.39
C ASP A 45 6.18 1.84 10.00
N ILE A 46 5.33 1.19 9.21
CA ILE A 46 5.64 0.77 7.84
C ILE A 46 4.44 1.10 6.95
N VAL A 47 4.70 1.82 5.87
CA VAL A 47 3.72 2.02 4.79
C VAL A 47 4.21 1.23 3.58
N THR A 48 3.33 0.42 3.00
CA THR A 48 3.65 -0.36 1.81
C THR A 48 2.68 -0.07 0.68
N VAL A 49 3.17 -0.17 -0.56
CA VAL A 49 2.34 -0.18 -1.76
C VAL A 49 2.68 -1.39 -2.60
N SER A 50 1.67 -2.18 -2.95
CA SER A 50 1.78 -3.28 -3.92
C SER A 50 0.78 -3.10 -5.05
N ARG A 51 1.09 -3.69 -6.20
CA ARG A 51 0.16 -3.76 -7.34
C ARG A 51 -0.59 -5.10 -7.32
N THR A 52 -1.92 -5.04 -7.37
CA THR A 52 -2.80 -6.21 -7.44
C THR A 52 -3.67 -6.07 -8.68
N GLY A 53 -3.26 -6.73 -9.78
CA GLY A 53 -3.88 -6.57 -11.09
C GLY A 53 -3.81 -5.12 -11.58
N SER A 54 -4.97 -4.49 -11.77
CA SER A 54 -5.11 -3.09 -12.19
C SER A 54 -5.19 -2.08 -11.04
N SER A 55 -5.18 -2.55 -9.78
CA SER A 55 -5.33 -1.69 -8.60
C SER A 55 -4.06 -1.64 -7.75
N TRP A 56 -3.92 -0.56 -7.00
CA TRP A 56 -2.86 -0.30 -6.04
C TRP A 56 -3.38 -0.52 -4.64
N GLN A 57 -2.67 -1.34 -3.88
CA GLN A 57 -2.99 -1.62 -2.50
C GLN A 57 -1.99 -0.91 -1.60
N VAL A 58 -2.49 -0.03 -0.73
CA VAL A 58 -1.71 0.65 0.31
C VAL A 58 -2.00 -0.04 1.63
N ALA A 59 -0.97 -0.40 2.38
CA ALA A 59 -1.13 -0.95 3.73
C ALA A 59 -0.25 -0.19 4.72
N PHE A 60 -0.80 0.09 5.89
CA PHE A 60 -0.09 0.70 7.00
C PHE A 60 -0.02 -0.29 8.15
N LEU A 61 1.21 -0.56 8.59
CA LEU A 61 1.52 -1.47 9.66
C LEU A 61 2.20 -0.70 10.77
N THR A 62 1.81 -0.99 12.00
CA THR A 62 2.44 -0.42 13.19
C THR A 62 2.66 -1.51 14.22
N GLN A 63 3.53 -1.21 15.18
CA GLN A 63 3.71 -2.03 16.37
C GLN A 63 3.48 -1.14 17.58
N GLY A 64 2.46 -1.46 18.37
CA GLY A 64 2.11 -0.70 19.58
C GLY A 64 2.33 -1.54 20.83
N ARG A 65 2.69 -0.89 21.95
CA ARG A 65 2.75 -1.55 23.27
C ARG A 65 1.43 -2.27 23.63
N LEU A 66 0.30 -1.74 23.14
CA LEU A 66 -1.04 -2.32 23.33
C LEU A 66 -1.48 -3.23 22.18
N LEU A 67 -0.85 -3.11 21.00
CA LEU A 67 -1.26 -3.84 19.78
C LEU A 67 -0.51 -5.18 19.62
N GLY A 68 0.49 -5.45 20.46
CA GLY A 68 1.26 -6.69 20.42
C GLY A 68 2.25 -6.71 19.24
N PRO A 69 2.38 -7.85 18.53
CA PRO A 69 3.21 -7.97 17.33
C PRO A 69 2.85 -6.94 16.25
N ARG A 70 3.71 -6.72 15.26
CA ARG A 70 3.42 -5.80 14.16
C ARG A 70 2.16 -6.24 13.40
N THR A 71 1.14 -5.38 13.37
CA THR A 71 -0.15 -5.66 12.73
C THR A 71 -0.46 -4.62 11.66
N VAL A 72 -1.26 -5.02 10.67
CA VAL A 72 -1.84 -4.10 9.68
C VAL A 72 -3.00 -3.38 10.35
N VAL A 73 -2.88 -2.06 10.49
CA VAL A 73 -3.92 -1.21 11.10
C VAL A 73 -4.76 -0.47 10.06
N TYR A 74 -4.27 -0.39 8.82
CA TYR A 74 -5.03 0.15 7.71
C TYR A 74 -4.66 -0.53 6.39
N GLN A 75 -5.66 -0.68 5.52
CA GLN A 75 -5.50 -1.14 4.15
C GLN A 75 -6.47 -0.41 3.23
N GLY A 76 -5.95 0.19 2.16
CA GLY A 76 -6.69 0.88 1.12
C GLY A 76 -6.41 0.26 -0.26
N VAL A 77 -7.41 0.29 -1.14
CA VAL A 77 -7.28 -0.17 -2.53
C VAL A 77 -7.73 0.94 -3.46
N HIS A 78 -6.89 1.30 -4.41
CA HIS A 78 -7.07 2.44 -5.30
C HIS A 78 -6.85 2.02 -6.75
N ARG A 79 -7.77 2.37 -7.64
CA ARG A 79 -7.59 2.12 -9.08
C ARG A 79 -6.56 3.04 -9.73
N GLN A 80 -6.42 4.26 -9.22
CA GLN A 80 -5.51 5.26 -9.79
C GLN A 80 -4.28 5.42 -8.90
N ALA A 81 -3.09 5.41 -9.51
CA ALA A 81 -1.82 5.61 -8.81
C ALA A 81 -1.78 6.92 -8.03
N LYS A 82 -2.43 7.98 -8.55
CA LYS A 82 -2.53 9.29 -7.90
C LYS A 82 -3.19 9.20 -6.52
N PHE A 83 -4.32 8.50 -6.40
CA PHE A 83 -5.02 8.34 -5.12
C PHE A 83 -4.25 7.45 -4.15
N ALA A 84 -3.58 6.41 -4.65
CA ALA A 84 -2.69 5.59 -3.84
C ALA A 84 -1.51 6.40 -3.27
N ALA A 85 -0.90 7.29 -4.08
CA ALA A 85 0.18 8.15 -3.63
C ALA A 85 -0.28 9.18 -2.57
N TRP A 86 -1.49 9.74 -2.72
CA TRP A 86 -2.09 10.60 -1.70
C TRP A 86 -2.39 9.86 -0.39
N ASP A 87 -2.86 8.62 -0.47
CA ASP A 87 -3.05 7.80 0.73
C ASP A 87 -1.71 7.50 1.41
N VAL A 88 -0.65 7.16 0.64
CA VAL A 88 0.72 7.05 1.18
C VAL A 88 1.14 8.32 1.90
N MET A 89 0.94 9.49 1.29
CA MET A 89 1.24 10.79 1.90
C MET A 89 0.56 10.92 3.26
N ALA A 90 -0.76 10.70 3.31
CA ALA A 90 -1.53 10.81 4.55
C ALA A 90 -1.05 9.85 5.64
N ARG A 91 -0.68 8.61 5.29
CA ARG A 91 -0.14 7.64 6.26
C ARG A 91 1.24 8.02 6.76
N VAL A 92 2.10 8.53 5.88
CA VAL A 92 3.44 8.96 6.24
C VAL A 92 3.40 10.17 7.16
N ILE A 93 2.59 11.19 6.84
CA ILE A 93 2.42 12.38 7.70
C ILE A 93 1.90 11.96 9.07
N ASN A 94 0.90 11.07 9.12
CA ASN A 94 0.35 10.59 10.38
C ASN A 94 1.35 9.76 11.21
N ALA A 95 2.31 9.09 10.59
CA ALA A 95 3.32 8.29 11.29
C ALA A 95 4.53 9.13 11.73
N SER A 96 5.05 9.98 10.86
CA SER A 96 6.24 10.81 11.08
C SER A 96 5.95 12.11 11.82
N HIS A 97 4.72 12.62 11.72
CA HIS A 97 4.34 13.99 12.10
C HIS A 97 5.11 15.07 11.30
N ASP A 98 5.58 14.73 10.10
CA ASP A 98 6.34 15.60 9.19
C ASP A 98 5.67 15.63 7.80
N GLU A 99 5.27 16.82 7.36
CA GLU A 99 4.62 17.03 6.06
C GLU A 99 5.58 16.87 4.88
N ASP A 100 6.82 17.35 5.02
CA ASP A 100 7.84 17.29 3.97
C ASP A 100 8.27 15.83 3.72
N GLU A 101 8.38 15.03 4.79
CA GLU A 101 8.59 13.59 4.68
C GLU A 101 7.41 12.92 3.95
N GLY A 102 6.18 13.34 4.28
CA GLY A 102 4.96 12.91 3.60
C GLY A 102 4.98 13.15 2.10
N ILE A 103 5.26 14.38 1.69
CA ILE A 103 5.33 14.79 0.28
C ILE A 103 6.42 14.01 -0.45
N SER A 104 7.62 13.92 0.15
CA SER A 104 8.75 13.21 -0.42
C SER A 104 8.44 11.71 -0.63
N ALA A 105 7.86 11.06 0.37
CA ALA A 105 7.46 9.66 0.28
C ALA A 105 6.37 9.43 -0.78
N ALA A 106 5.39 10.33 -0.88
CA ALA A 106 4.34 10.25 -1.90
C ALA A 106 4.89 10.40 -3.32
N MET A 107 5.83 11.33 -3.53
CA MET A 107 6.51 11.50 -4.82
C MET A 107 7.31 10.25 -5.20
N ASN A 108 8.06 9.70 -4.25
CA ASN A 108 8.84 8.47 -4.45
C ASN A 108 7.92 7.28 -4.78
N ALA A 109 6.81 7.14 -4.07
CA ALA A 109 5.80 6.12 -4.33
C ALA A 109 5.16 6.29 -5.71
N ALA A 110 4.78 7.51 -6.10
CA ALA A 110 4.20 7.80 -7.40
C ALA A 110 5.18 7.49 -8.55
N GLN A 111 6.46 7.85 -8.41
CA GLN A 111 7.49 7.49 -9.38
C GLN A 111 7.67 5.98 -9.49
N TRP A 112 7.65 5.25 -8.37
CA TRP A 112 7.71 3.80 -8.37
C TRP A 112 6.49 3.17 -9.06
N MET A 113 5.26 3.64 -8.78
CA MET A 113 4.04 3.15 -9.43
C MET A 113 4.08 3.34 -10.95
N ARG A 114 4.56 4.50 -11.43
CA ARG A 114 4.72 4.77 -12.87
C ARG A 114 5.67 3.78 -13.54
N ARG A 115 6.83 3.48 -12.91
CA ARG A 115 7.77 2.48 -13.43
C ARG A 115 7.11 1.10 -13.55
N GLN A 116 6.33 0.71 -12.54
CA GLN A 116 5.60 -0.56 -12.54
C GLN A 116 4.50 -0.62 -13.61
N GLU A 117 3.85 0.50 -13.94
CA GLU A 117 2.89 0.58 -15.05
C GLU A 117 3.57 0.35 -16.39
N THR A 118 4.75 0.94 -16.59
CA THR A 118 5.54 0.75 -17.82
C THR A 118 6.08 -0.68 -17.93
N SER A 119 6.57 -1.28 -16.85
CA SER A 119 7.10 -2.65 -16.85
C SER A 119 6.05 -3.73 -17.09
N GLY A 120 4.76 -3.45 -16.82
CA GLY A 120 3.65 -4.38 -17.09
C GLY A 120 3.07 -4.27 -18.50
N ARG A 121 3.57 -3.36 -19.35
CA ARG A 121 3.15 -3.20 -20.74
C ARG A 121 4.09 -4.03 -21.62
N PRO A 122 3.60 -5.01 -22.42
CA PRO A 122 4.46 -5.68 -23.38
C PRO A 122 5.06 -4.65 -24.34
N PRO A 123 6.32 -4.83 -24.79
CA PRO A 123 6.91 -3.94 -25.79
C PRO A 123 5.98 -3.89 -26.99
N SER A 124 5.61 -2.67 -27.39
CA SER A 124 4.86 -2.45 -28.61
C SER A 124 5.83 -2.69 -29.76
N ASP A 125 5.78 -3.89 -30.35
CA ASP A 125 6.50 -4.17 -31.59
C ASP A 125 6.10 -3.12 -32.63
N ALA A 126 7.11 -2.38 -33.10
CA ALA A 126 7.03 -1.39 -34.16
C ALA A 126 7.43 -2.03 -35.50
#